data_AF-A0A1W1WR39-F1
#
_entry.id   AF-A0A1W1WR39-F1
#
_cell.length_a   1.000
_cell.length_b   1.000
_cell.length_c   1.000
_cell.angle_alpha   90.00
_cell.angle_beta   90.00
_cell.angle_gamma   90.00
#
_symmetry.space_group_name_H-M   'P 1'
#
loop_
_entity.id
_entity.type
_entity.pdbx_description
1 polymer ?
#
loop_
_entity_poly.entity_id
_entity_poly.type
_entity_poly.pdbx_seq_one_letter_code
_entity_poly.pdbx_strand_id
1 'polypeptide(L)'
;MSSPPFPNLSSQSWELLRPHAKPFVSVIRTLIAREPATHELWHALRHDLSTQPEQWLVRLNWWAVQSGYPGFTRHDWDRLSQLATTTADWSWASIVPALILLALIDP
;
A
#
# COMPACT_ATOMS: atom_id res chain seq x y z
N MET A 1 1.88 2.24 23.32
CA MET A 1 1.86 2.79 21.96
C MET A 1 3.08 2.25 21.24
N SER A 2 2.88 1.42 20.21
CA SER A 2 4.01 0.84 19.46
C SER A 2 4.49 1.87 18.45
N SER A 3 5.74 2.32 18.57
CA SER A 3 6.35 3.24 17.61
C SER A 3 6.23 2.70 16.19
N PRO A 4 6.03 3.56 15.19
CA PRO A 4 5.98 3.17 13.80
C PRO A 4 7.37 2.63 13.39
N PRO A 5 7.42 1.55 12.60
CA PRO A 5 8.67 1.01 12.08
C PRO A 5 9.29 1.89 10.97
N PHE A 6 8.61 2.95 10.53
CA PHE A 6 9.07 3.88 9.50
C PHE A 6 9.45 5.23 10.11
N PRO A 7 10.67 5.75 9.85
CA PRO A 7 11.13 7.02 10.42
C PRO A 7 10.34 8.24 9.93
N ASN A 8 9.64 8.11 8.79
CA ASN A 8 8.91 9.20 8.14
C ASN A 8 7.39 9.14 8.39
N LEU A 9 6.90 8.17 9.18
CA LEU A 9 5.49 8.07 9.53
C LEU A 9 5.36 8.30 11.03
N SER A 10 4.53 9.26 11.46
CA SER A 10 4.28 9.48 12.88
C SER A 10 3.49 8.32 13.51
N SER A 11 3.59 8.18 14.83
CA SER A 11 2.82 7.19 15.58
C SER A 11 1.32 7.35 15.38
N GLN A 12 0.84 8.58 15.25
CA GLN A 12 -0.58 8.88 15.01
C GLN A 12 -1.04 8.38 13.64
N SER A 13 -0.29 8.68 12.58
CA SER A 13 -0.62 8.26 11.21
C SER A 13 -0.56 6.75 11.05
N TRP A 14 0.35 6.10 11.78
CA TRP A 14 0.41 4.65 11.85
C TRP A 14 -0.78 4.01 12.57
N GLU A 15 -1.21 4.57 13.71
CA GLU A 15 -2.39 4.08 14.44
C GLU A 15 -3.68 4.24 13.62
N LEU A 16 -3.77 5.30 12.80
CA LEU A 16 -4.87 5.50 11.87
C LEU A 16 -4.79 4.58 10.64
N LEU A 17 -3.61 4.39 10.06
CA LEU A 17 -3.45 3.57 8.85
C LEU A 17 -3.79 2.10 9.08
N ARG A 18 -3.31 1.51 10.18
CA ARG A 18 -3.40 0.07 10.46
C ARG A 18 -4.82 -0.51 10.32
N PRO A 19 -5.88 0.02 10.98
CA PRO A 19 -7.23 -0.53 10.84
C PRO A 19 -7.82 -0.42 9.42
N HIS A 20 -7.32 0.52 8.61
CA HIS A 20 -7.79 0.77 7.25
C HIS A 20 -6.93 0.10 6.17
N ALA A 21 -5.78 -0.46 6.54
CA ALA A 21 -4.83 -1.10 5.63
C ALA A 21 -5.31 -2.47 5.12
N LYS A 22 -6.25 -3.12 5.82
CA LYS A 22 -6.71 -4.49 5.55
C LYS A 22 -7.02 -4.82 4.08
N PRO A 23 -7.84 -4.03 3.34
CA PRO A 23 -8.09 -4.28 1.92
C PRO A 23 -6.81 -4.23 1.06
N PHE A 24 -5.88 -3.34 1.40
CA PHE A 24 -4.59 -3.20 0.71
C PHE A 24 -3.66 -4.38 0.99
N VAL A 25 -3.57 -4.78 2.26
CA VAL A 25 -2.70 -5.88 2.72
C VAL A 25 -2.95 -7.16 1.94
N SER A 26 -4.22 -7.56 1.77
CA SER A 26 -4.57 -8.80 1.05
C SER A 26 -4.06 -8.82 -0.40
N VAL A 27 -4.25 -7.70 -1.12
CA VAL A 27 -3.82 -7.57 -2.51
C VAL A 27 -2.30 -7.50 -2.62
N ILE A 28 -1.65 -6.74 -1.74
CA ILE A 28 -0.19 -6.63 -1.67
C ILE A 28 0.44 -8.00 -1.39
N ARG A 29 -0.11 -8.76 -0.42
CA ARG A 29 0.35 -10.13 -0.15
C ARG A 29 0.19 -11.02 -1.37
N THR A 30 -0.93 -10.92 -2.07
CA THR A 30 -1.17 -11.72 -3.28
C THR A 30 -0.12 -11.40 -4.34
N LEU A 31 0.22 -10.14 -4.57
CA LEU A 31 1.29 -9.74 -5.48
C LEU A 31 2.65 -10.31 -5.06
N ILE A 32 3.01 -10.18 -3.78
CA ILE A 32 4.30 -10.65 -3.26
C ILE A 32 4.39 -12.17 -3.37
N ALA A 33 3.35 -12.89 -2.96
CA ALA A 33 3.33 -14.36 -2.92
C ALA A 33 3.25 -14.98 -4.32
N ARG A 34 2.55 -14.34 -5.25
CA ARG A 34 2.36 -14.87 -6.60
C ARG A 34 3.49 -14.50 -7.55
N GLU A 35 4.32 -13.53 -7.17
CA GLU A 35 5.44 -12.99 -7.93
C GLU A 35 5.07 -12.89 -9.43
N PRO A 36 4.40 -11.81 -9.90
CA PRO A 36 3.88 -11.76 -11.26
C PRO A 36 4.87 -12.33 -12.28
N ALA A 37 4.37 -13.26 -13.08
CA ALA A 37 5.16 -14.08 -14.01
C ALA A 37 6.03 -13.26 -14.99
N THR A 38 5.82 -11.94 -15.07
CA THR A 38 6.60 -11.00 -15.87
C THR A 38 7.53 -10.16 -14.99
N HIS A 39 8.84 -10.37 -15.15
CA HIS A 39 9.90 -9.53 -14.58
C HIS A 39 9.66 -8.01 -14.80
N GLU A 40 9.04 -7.64 -15.92
CA GLU A 40 8.71 -6.25 -16.28
C GLU A 40 7.78 -5.56 -15.28
N LEU A 41 6.74 -6.26 -14.78
CA LEU A 41 5.83 -5.66 -13.81
C LEU A 41 6.54 -5.41 -12.48
N TRP A 42 7.39 -6.33 -12.04
CA TRP A 42 8.21 -6.12 -10.85
C TRP A 42 9.17 -4.96 -10.99
N HIS A 43 9.82 -4.80 -12.15
CA HIS A 43 10.68 -3.67 -12.42
C HIS A 43 9.91 -2.35 -12.40
N ALA A 44 8.74 -2.29 -13.05
CA ALA A 44 7.88 -1.11 -13.03
C ALA A 44 7.42 -0.76 -11.60
N LEU A 45 6.99 -1.75 -10.81
CA LEU A 45 6.59 -1.55 -9.43
C LEU A 45 7.77 -1.08 -8.55
N ARG A 46 8.97 -1.65 -8.70
CA ARG A 46 10.15 -1.15 -7.96
C ARG A 46 10.50 0.28 -8.36
N HIS A 47 10.37 0.61 -9.64
CA HIS A 47 10.56 1.97 -10.12
C HIS A 47 9.54 2.93 -9.50
N ASP A 48 8.25 2.59 -9.57
CA ASP A 48 7.16 3.39 -9.00
C ASP A 48 7.36 3.62 -7.49
N LEU A 49 7.79 2.61 -6.71
CA LEU A 49 8.09 2.81 -5.28
C LEU A 49 9.16 3.87 -5.02
N SER A 50 10.12 4.02 -5.93
CA SER A 50 11.23 4.96 -5.78
C SER A 50 10.91 6.37 -6.30
N THR A 51 10.02 6.48 -7.30
CA THR A 51 9.79 7.74 -8.03
C THR A 51 8.39 8.29 -7.86
N GLN A 52 7.36 7.43 -7.81
CA GLN A 52 5.93 7.79 -7.77
C GLN A 52 5.13 6.74 -6.98
N PRO A 53 5.23 6.72 -5.65
CA PRO A 53 4.64 5.66 -4.82
C PRO A 53 3.12 5.53 -4.97
N GLU A 54 2.40 6.61 -5.26
CA GLU A 54 0.97 6.57 -5.57
C GLU A 54 0.66 5.73 -6.82
N GLN A 55 1.51 5.79 -7.85
CA GLN A 55 1.35 4.99 -9.07
C GLN A 55 1.55 3.51 -8.79
N TRP A 56 2.35 3.18 -7.78
CA TRP A 56 2.53 1.81 -7.35
C TRP A 56 1.20 1.16 -6.94
N LEU A 57 0.39 1.84 -6.12
CA LEU A 57 -0.91 1.33 -5.67
C LEU A 57 -1.89 1.17 -6.85
N VAL A 58 -1.87 2.12 -7.79
CA VAL A 58 -2.73 2.07 -8.99
C VAL A 58 -2.34 0.89 -9.87
N ARG A 59 -1.05 0.70 -10.16
CA ARG A 59 -0.54 -0.37 -11.01
C ARG A 59 -0.73 -1.74 -10.36
N LEU A 60 -0.50 -1.85 -9.05
CA LEU A 60 -0.80 -3.05 -8.28
C LEU A 60 -2.28 -3.43 -8.40
N ASN A 61 -3.17 -2.45 -8.19
CA ASN A 61 -4.61 -2.68 -8.27
C ASN A 61 -5.03 -3.15 -9.66
N TRP A 62 -4.49 -2.50 -10.71
CA TRP A 62 -4.72 -2.92 -12.10
C TRP A 62 -4.28 -4.37 -12.32
N TRP A 63 -3.07 -4.74 -11.89
CA TRP A 63 -2.58 -6.11 -12.01
C TRP A 63 -3.48 -7.12 -11.29
N ALA A 64 -3.93 -6.80 -10.08
CA ALA A 64 -4.79 -7.67 -9.29
C ALA A 64 -6.09 -7.97 -10.04
N VAL A 65 -6.75 -6.93 -10.56
CA VAL A 65 -7.98 -7.06 -11.35
C VAL A 65 -7.76 -7.85 -12.63
N GLN A 66 -6.68 -7.56 -13.38
CA GLN A 66 -6.36 -8.29 -14.62
C GLN A 66 -6.06 -9.77 -14.38
N SER A 67 -5.52 -10.10 -13.21
CA SER A 67 -5.17 -11.47 -12.84
C SER A 67 -6.31 -12.23 -12.15
N GLY A 68 -7.51 -11.64 -12.11
CA GLY A 68 -8.71 -12.25 -11.52
C GLY A 68 -8.76 -12.20 -9.98
N TYR A 69 -7.93 -11.39 -9.34
CA TYR A 69 -7.98 -11.14 -7.91
C TYR A 69 -8.88 -9.94 -7.58
N PRO A 70 -9.44 -9.90 -6.37
CA PRO A 70 -10.10 -8.70 -5.86
C PRO A 70 -9.16 -7.50 -5.91
N GLY A 71 -9.61 -6.40 -6.51
CA GLY A 71 -8.95 -5.09 -6.45
C GLY A 71 -9.53 -4.20 -5.35
N PHE A 72 -8.93 -3.03 -5.18
CA PHE A 72 -9.41 -1.97 -4.31
C PHE A 72 -10.71 -1.38 -4.84
N THR A 73 -11.70 -1.32 -3.97
CA THR A 73 -12.99 -0.68 -4.26
C THR A 73 -12.84 0.84 -4.18
N ARG A 74 -13.82 1.57 -4.74
CA ARG A 74 -13.91 3.03 -4.56
C ARG A 74 -13.89 3.43 -3.09
N HIS A 75 -14.56 2.65 -2.24
CA HIS A 75 -14.62 2.89 -0.80
C HIS A 75 -13.25 2.78 -0.12
N ASP A 76 -12.38 1.89 -0.59
CA ASP A 76 -11.01 1.75 -0.08
C ASP A 76 -10.18 2.99 -0.43
N TRP A 77 -10.31 3.49 -1.66
CA TRP A 77 -9.66 4.72 -2.11
C TRP A 77 -10.15 5.96 -1.36
N ASP A 78 -11.45 6.08 -1.16
CA ASP A 78 -12.05 7.20 -0.43
C ASP A 78 -11.57 7.22 1.03
N ARG A 79 -11.46 6.06 1.68
CA ARG A 79 -10.88 5.94 3.02
C ARG A 79 -9.41 6.35 3.07
N LEU A 80 -8.60 5.88 2.11
CA LEU A 80 -7.19 6.30 2.01
C LEU A 80 -7.06 7.82 1.87
N SER A 81 -7.91 8.42 1.03
CA SER A 81 -7.95 9.87 0.82
C SER A 81 -8.38 10.64 2.08
N GLN A 82 -9.37 10.14 2.82
CA GLN A 82 -9.78 10.74 4.10
C GLN A 82 -8.69 10.65 5.17
N LEU A 83 -7.89 9.59 5.19
CA LEU A 83 -6.73 9.50 6.05
C LEU A 83 -5.66 10.53 5.67
N ALA A 84 -5.47 10.73 4.35
CA ALA A 84 -4.55 11.73 3.84
C ALA A 84 -4.90 13.16 4.26
N THR A 85 -6.18 13.48 4.35
CA THR A 85 -6.62 14.81 4.77
C THR A 85 -6.62 15.03 6.28
N THR A 86 -6.59 13.95 7.07
CA THR A 86 -6.66 14.01 8.55
C THR A 86 -5.29 13.96 9.23
N THR A 87 -4.22 13.70 8.49
CA THR A 87 -2.86 13.51 9.02
C THR A 87 -1.88 14.51 8.43
N ALA A 88 -1.20 15.28 9.30
CA ALA A 88 -0.35 16.39 8.88
C ALA A 88 0.97 15.95 8.22
N ASP A 89 1.36 14.69 8.40
CA ASP A 89 2.58 14.06 7.88
C ASP A 89 2.29 13.04 6.76
N TRP A 90 1.10 13.09 6.17
CA TRP A 90 0.74 12.17 5.09
C TRP A 90 1.62 12.35 3.86
N SER A 91 2.19 11.25 3.37
CA SER A 91 2.82 11.18 2.06
C SER A 91 2.74 9.77 1.50
N TRP A 92 2.55 9.65 0.18
CA TRP A 92 2.59 8.34 -0.48
C TRP A 92 3.93 7.63 -0.29
N ALA A 93 5.03 8.39 -0.23
CA ALA A 93 6.36 7.89 0.07
C ALA A 93 6.51 7.27 1.47
N SER A 94 5.62 7.59 2.42
CA SER A 94 5.61 7.00 3.76
C SER A 94 4.54 5.91 3.90
N ILE A 95 3.39 6.11 3.27
CA ILE A 95 2.23 5.22 3.41
C ILE A 95 2.37 3.94 2.59
N VAL A 96 2.86 4.02 1.36
CA VAL A 96 3.00 2.83 0.52
C VAL A 96 3.99 1.83 1.11
N PRO A 97 5.17 2.25 1.59
CA PRO A 97 6.06 1.34 2.32
C PRO A 97 5.45 0.80 3.62
N ALA A 98 4.65 1.60 4.34
CA ALA A 98 3.95 1.15 5.53
C ALA A 98 2.88 0.08 5.23
N LEU A 99 2.12 0.22 4.14
CA LEU A 99 1.17 -0.79 3.67
C LEU A 99 1.88 -2.10 3.27
N ILE A 100 3.02 -2.00 2.58
CA ILE A 100 3.85 -3.16 2.22
C ILE A 100 4.35 -3.86 3.48
N LEU A 101 4.86 -3.11 4.45
CA LEU A 101 5.33 -3.69 5.69
C LEU A 101 4.21 -4.36 6.48
N LEU A 102 3.04 -3.73 6.60
CA LEU A 102 1.86 -4.34 7.21
C LEU A 102 1.51 -5.67 6.51
N ALA A 103 1.61 -5.72 5.18
CA ALA A 103 1.38 -6.94 4.44
C ALA A 103 2.40 -8.05 4.74
N LEU A 104 3.63 -7.69 5.10
CA LEU A 104 4.72 -8.61 5.45
C LEU A 104 4.71 -9.08 6.91
N ILE A 105 4.26 -8.24 7.85
CA ILE A 105 4.35 -8.52 9.30
C ILE A 105 3.05 -9.00 9.93
N ASP A 106 1.90 -8.58 9.38
CA ASP A 106 0.61 -9.10 9.82
C ASP A 106 0.51 -10.53 9.23
N PRO A 107 0.20 -11.59 10.01
CA PRO A 107 0.04 -12.94 9.48
C PRO A 107 -1.26 -13.14 8.67
#